data_AF-F0R4H3-F1
#
_entry.id   AF-F0R4H3-F1
#
_cell.length_a   1.000
_cell.length_b   1.000
_cell.length_c   1.000
_cell.angle_alpha   90.00
_cell.angle_beta   90.00
_cell.angle_gamma   90.00
#
_symmetry.space_group_name_H-M   'P 1'
#
loop_
_entity.id
_entity.type
_entity.pdbx_description
1 polymer ?
#
loop_
_entity_poly.entity_id
_entity_poly.type
_entity_poly.pdbx_seq_one_letter_code
_entity_poly.pdbx_strand_id
1 'polypeptide(L)'
;MELSDWFKEFEKGIASLSPEQRSAFFSECGKNCVDGGTLSIYRKLYEDAEGDMDVFFQLANRLPGVKGEVVEKGRIYYLTFLECTCHLCKKGNVTTPLLCECSRQSVLYSLQSLWKGRDFQVKLCHSILQGEPDCKMRIEVEFVR
;
A
#
# COMPACT_ATOMS: atom_id res chain seq x y z
N MET A 1 8.45 9.61 -31.28
CA MET A 1 8.26 8.68 -30.15
C MET A 1 8.02 9.56 -28.95
N GLU A 2 6.81 9.52 -28.42
CA GLU A 2 6.37 10.39 -27.33
C GLU A 2 6.61 9.72 -25.97
N LEU A 3 6.70 10.50 -24.89
CA LEU A 3 6.83 9.96 -23.54
C LEU A 3 5.68 8.99 -23.19
N SER A 4 4.48 9.25 -23.70
CA SER A 4 3.33 8.35 -23.53
C SER A 4 3.54 6.97 -24.16
N ASP A 5 4.32 6.87 -25.23
CA ASP A 5 4.59 5.58 -25.88
C ASP A 5 5.45 4.70 -24.97
N TRP A 6 6.44 5.29 -24.30
CA TRP A 6 7.24 4.58 -23.30
C TRP A 6 6.40 4.04 -22.14
N PHE A 7 5.45 4.83 -21.64
CA PHE A 7 4.59 4.37 -20.56
C PHE A 7 3.61 3.27 -20.99
N LYS A 8 3.12 3.30 -22.23
CA LYS A 8 2.32 2.19 -22.77
C LYS A 8 3.14 0.90 -22.83
N GLU A 9 4.38 0.96 -23.29
CA GLU A 9 5.26 -0.22 -23.33
C GLU A 9 5.67 -0.67 -21.92
N PHE A 10 5.87 0.27 -20.99
CA PHE A 10 6.08 -0.02 -19.57
C PHE A 10 4.90 -0.82 -18.96
N GLU A 11 3.66 -0.40 -19.23
CA GLU A 11 2.46 -1.13 -18.78
C GLU A 11 2.36 -2.53 -19.38
N LYS A 12 2.69 -2.69 -20.66
CA LYS A 12 2.78 -4.01 -21.30
C LYS A 12 3.85 -4.88 -20.65
N GLY A 13 5.00 -4.29 -20.35
CA GLY A 13 6.09 -4.94 -19.63
C GLY A 13 5.62 -5.47 -18.28
N ILE A 14 4.98 -4.63 -17.46
CA ILE A 14 4.39 -5.04 -16.18
C ILE A 14 3.36 -6.16 -16.37
N ALA A 15 2.49 -6.06 -17.39
CA ALA A 15 1.47 -7.07 -17.65
C ALA A 15 2.06 -8.46 -17.99
N SER A 16 3.27 -8.49 -18.56
CA SER A 16 3.97 -9.75 -18.92
C SER A 16 4.62 -10.46 -17.73
N LEU A 17 4.80 -9.79 -16.60
CA LEU A 17 5.42 -10.33 -15.40
C LEU A 17 4.44 -11.21 -14.60
N SER A 18 4.97 -12.27 -13.97
CA SER A 18 4.23 -13.04 -12.96
C SER A 18 3.87 -12.17 -11.74
N PRO A 19 2.89 -12.57 -10.92
CA PRO A 19 2.59 -11.86 -9.67
C PRO A 19 3.82 -11.66 -8.76
N GLU A 20 4.67 -12.68 -8.63
CA GLU A 20 5.89 -12.65 -7.81
C GLU A 20 6.92 -11.68 -8.39
N GLN A 21 7.10 -11.69 -9.71
CA GLN A 21 7.99 -10.77 -10.41
C GLN A 21 7.50 -9.31 -10.31
N ARG A 22 6.19 -9.07 -10.43
CA ARG A 22 5.61 -7.74 -10.20
C ARG A 22 5.79 -7.27 -8.77
N SER A 23 5.58 -8.16 -7.80
CA SER A 23 5.82 -7.87 -6.39
C SER A 23 7.27 -7.45 -6.15
N ALA A 24 8.23 -8.21 -6.68
CA ALA A 24 9.65 -7.86 -6.60
C ALA A 24 9.95 -6.51 -7.27
N PHE A 25 9.45 -6.30 -8.49
CA PHE A 25 9.63 -5.06 -9.26
C PHE A 25 9.11 -3.83 -8.51
N PHE A 26 7.87 -3.89 -8.02
CA PHE A 26 7.22 -2.77 -7.35
C PHE A 26 7.66 -2.57 -5.90
N SER A 27 8.39 -3.52 -5.30
CA SER A 27 8.88 -3.38 -3.92
C SER A 27 9.78 -2.15 -3.75
N GLU A 28 10.66 -1.87 -4.73
CA GLU A 28 11.53 -0.70 -4.71
C GLU A 28 10.74 0.61 -4.90
N CYS A 29 9.72 0.60 -5.77
CA CYS A 29 8.81 1.75 -5.92
C CYS A 29 8.05 2.02 -4.61
N GLY A 30 7.57 0.96 -3.94
CA GLY A 30 6.88 1.03 -2.66
C GLY A 30 7.76 1.62 -1.57
N LYS A 31 9.01 1.16 -1.44
CA LYS A 31 9.99 1.70 -0.48
C LYS A 31 10.25 3.19 -0.72
N ASN A 32 10.55 3.58 -1.96
CA ASN A 32 10.81 4.99 -2.29
C ASN A 32 9.59 5.88 -2.01
N CYS A 33 8.37 5.40 -2.25
CA CYS A 33 7.13 6.11 -1.92
C CYS A 33 6.96 6.34 -0.40
N VAL A 34 7.35 5.34 0.39
CA VAL A 34 7.24 5.38 1.86
C VAL A 34 8.30 6.28 2.47
N ASP A 35 9.56 6.09 2.08
CA ASP A 35 10.71 6.86 2.57
C ASP A 35 10.63 8.33 2.16
N GLY A 36 10.00 8.62 1.01
CA GLY A 36 9.77 9.98 0.51
C GLY A 36 8.74 10.80 1.30
N GLY A 37 8.08 10.24 2.32
CA GLY A 37 7.27 11.05 3.25
C GLY A 37 6.25 10.27 4.08
N THR A 38 5.66 9.21 3.55
CA THR A 38 4.57 8.46 4.21
C THR A 38 5.03 7.82 5.53
N LEU A 39 6.28 7.36 5.60
CA LEU A 39 6.81 6.69 6.79
C LEU A 39 6.78 7.58 8.03
N SER A 40 7.02 8.89 7.87
CA SER A 40 7.02 9.83 8.99
C SER A 40 5.64 9.97 9.63
N ILE A 41 4.58 9.96 8.81
CA ILE A 41 3.19 10.03 9.25
C ILE A 41 2.82 8.76 10.01
N TYR A 42 3.11 7.59 9.45
CA TYR A 42 2.82 6.32 10.11
C TYR A 42 3.68 6.08 11.36
N ARG A 43 4.92 6.58 11.39
CA ARG A 43 5.76 6.53 12.59
C ARG A 43 5.16 7.33 13.73
N LYS A 44 4.66 8.54 13.47
CA LYS A 44 3.95 9.33 14.48
C LYS A 44 2.70 8.61 14.99
N LEU A 45 1.89 8.04 14.09
CA LEU A 45 0.72 7.25 14.51
C LEU A 45 1.11 6.03 15.35
N TYR A 46 2.21 5.37 15.01
CA TYR A 46 2.74 4.25 15.77
C TYR A 46 3.17 4.68 17.17
N GLU A 47 3.84 5.83 17.30
CA GLU A 47 4.23 6.42 18.58
C GLU A 47 3.02 6.82 19.42
N ASP A 48 2.04 7.50 18.81
CA ASP A 48 0.77 7.90 19.45
C ASP A 48 -0.06 6.68 19.91
N ALA A 49 0.10 5.54 19.23
CA ALA A 49 -0.51 4.26 19.58
C ALA A 49 0.31 3.44 20.58
N GLU A 50 1.49 3.93 21.00
CA GLU A 50 2.44 3.19 21.85
C GLU A 50 2.80 1.80 21.26
N GLY A 51 2.82 1.70 19.93
CA GLY A 51 3.04 0.45 19.20
C GLY A 51 1.88 -0.54 19.20
N ASP A 52 0.73 -0.21 19.80
CA ASP A 52 -0.48 -1.02 19.73
C ASP A 52 -1.10 -0.93 18.34
N MET A 53 -1.31 -2.08 17.72
CA MET A 53 -1.77 -2.16 16.33
C MET A 53 -3.28 -1.87 16.19
N ASP A 54 -4.09 -2.29 17.17
CA ASP A 54 -5.53 -2.01 17.17
C ASP A 54 -5.75 -0.48 17.29
N VAL A 55 -5.03 0.15 18.20
CA VAL A 55 -5.06 1.61 18.40
C VAL A 55 -4.51 2.33 17.16
N PHE A 56 -3.42 1.85 16.56
CA PHE A 56 -2.87 2.43 15.33
C PHE A 56 -3.90 2.51 14.20
N PHE A 57 -4.60 1.41 13.91
CA PHE A 57 -5.61 1.39 12.84
C PHE A 57 -6.85 2.22 13.20
N GLN A 58 -7.19 2.36 14.48
CA GLN A 58 -8.23 3.31 14.89
C GLN A 58 -7.79 4.76 14.69
N LEU A 59 -6.55 5.10 15.05
CA LEU A 59 -5.99 6.45 14.88
C LEU A 59 -5.78 6.82 13.41
N ALA A 60 -5.56 5.84 12.51
CA ALA A 60 -5.45 6.07 11.07
C ALA A 60 -6.70 6.76 10.48
N ASN A 61 -7.88 6.62 11.08
CA ASN A 61 -9.11 7.33 10.67
C ASN A 61 -9.04 8.86 10.86
N ARG A 62 -8.03 9.37 11.57
CA ARG A 62 -7.78 10.81 11.70
C ARG A 62 -7.00 11.37 10.53
N LEU A 63 -6.38 10.51 9.70
CA LEU A 63 -5.65 10.95 8.52
C LEU A 63 -6.64 11.27 7.38
N PRO A 64 -6.45 12.40 6.66
CA PRO A 64 -7.26 12.71 5.49
C PRO A 64 -7.16 11.60 4.44
N GLY A 65 -8.31 11.16 3.91
CA GLY A 65 -8.36 10.19 2.83
C GLY A 65 -8.02 8.75 3.22
N VAL A 66 -7.87 8.43 4.51
CA VAL A 66 -7.57 7.08 5.01
C VAL A 66 -8.65 6.62 5.97
N LYS A 67 -9.01 5.33 5.90
CA LYS A 67 -9.81 4.65 6.92
C LYS A 67 -9.10 3.39 7.38
N GLY A 68 -9.07 3.17 8.69
CA GLY A 68 -8.56 1.95 9.32
C GLY A 68 -9.67 1.23 10.07
N GLU A 69 -9.73 -0.09 9.89
CA GLU A 69 -10.72 -0.96 10.55
C GLU A 69 -10.00 -2.10 11.26
N VAL A 70 -10.37 -2.38 12.51
CA VAL A 70 -9.95 -3.56 13.26
C VAL A 70 -11.04 -4.62 13.09
N VAL A 71 -10.74 -5.72 12.40
CA VAL A 71 -11.71 -6.81 12.15
C VAL A 71 -11.53 -7.91 13.19
N GLU A 72 -10.27 -8.29 13.48
CA GLU A 72 -9.90 -9.22 14.55
C GLU A 72 -8.72 -8.62 15.31
N LYS A 73 -8.94 -8.32 16.59
CA LYS A 73 -7.96 -7.66 17.46
C LYS A 73 -6.61 -8.36 17.41
N GLY A 74 -5.55 -7.60 17.20
CA GLY A 74 -4.18 -8.11 17.15
C GLY A 74 -3.82 -8.89 15.88
N ARG A 75 -4.77 -9.13 14.95
CA ARG A 75 -4.57 -10.08 13.84
C ARG A 75 -5.01 -9.57 12.47
N ILE A 76 -6.19 -8.99 12.35
CA ILE A 76 -6.79 -8.64 11.06
C ILE A 76 -7.24 -7.19 11.03
N TYR A 77 -6.80 -6.49 9.99
CA TYR A 77 -7.15 -5.10 9.74
C TYR A 77 -7.53 -4.86 8.28
N TYR A 78 -8.33 -3.82 8.07
CA TYR A 78 -8.44 -3.17 6.77
C TYR A 78 -7.83 -1.78 6.80
N LEU A 79 -7.12 -1.44 5.73
CA LEU A 79 -6.68 -0.09 5.42
C LEU A 79 -7.29 0.32 4.09
N THR A 80 -8.01 1.43 4.08
CA THR A 80 -8.70 1.94 2.90
C THR A 80 -8.21 3.34 2.56
N PHE A 81 -7.84 3.56 1.31
CA PHE A 81 -7.48 4.87 0.75
C PHE A 81 -8.63 5.38 -0.12
N LEU A 82 -9.17 6.56 0.20
CA LEU A 82 -10.33 7.16 -0.47
C LEU A 82 -9.96 7.88 -1.77
N GLU A 83 -8.67 8.07 -2.03
CA GLU A 83 -8.15 8.61 -3.28
C GLU A 83 -6.81 7.97 -3.64
N CYS A 84 -6.50 7.94 -4.95
CA CYS A 84 -5.18 7.51 -5.41
C CYS A 84 -4.19 8.68 -5.33
N THR A 85 -3.14 8.54 -4.52
CA THR A 85 -2.09 9.56 -4.35
C THR A 85 -0.83 9.28 -5.18
N CYS A 86 -0.81 8.19 -5.96
CA CYS A 86 0.34 7.83 -6.78
C CYS A 86 0.62 8.87 -7.87
N HIS A 87 1.85 9.39 -7.93
CA HIS A 87 2.25 10.41 -8.90
C HIS A 87 2.16 9.92 -10.36
N LEU A 88 2.48 8.65 -10.62
CA LEU A 88 2.38 8.07 -11.97
C LEU A 88 0.92 8.01 -12.45
N CYS A 89 -0.01 7.70 -11.54
CA CYS A 89 -1.43 7.71 -11.81
C CYS A 89 -1.97 9.14 -11.96
N LYS A 90 -1.68 10.04 -11.02
CA LYS A 90 -2.15 11.44 -11.05
C LYS A 90 -1.71 12.20 -12.30
N LYS A 91 -0.55 11.87 -12.87
CA LYS A 91 -0.05 12.46 -14.11
C LYS A 91 -0.58 11.78 -15.39
N GLY A 92 -1.41 10.74 -15.26
CA GLY A 92 -1.91 9.95 -16.40
C GLY A 92 -0.83 9.16 -17.12
N ASN A 93 0.34 8.97 -16.50
CA ASN A 93 1.43 8.21 -17.10
C ASN A 93 1.15 6.71 -17.04
N VAL A 94 0.61 6.22 -15.93
CA VAL A 94 0.29 4.80 -15.74
C VAL A 94 -1.13 4.70 -15.22
N THR A 95 -1.98 4.00 -15.94
CA THR A 95 -3.42 3.83 -15.71
C THR A 95 -3.82 2.38 -15.43
N THR A 96 -2.94 1.42 -15.71
CA THR A 96 -3.21 0.00 -15.41
C THR A 96 -3.39 -0.26 -13.92
N PRO A 97 -4.39 -1.05 -13.50
CA PRO A 97 -4.57 -1.44 -12.09
C PRO A 97 -3.42 -2.28 -11.54
N LEU A 98 -2.57 -2.84 -12.40
CA LEU A 98 -1.37 -3.55 -11.97
C LEU A 98 -0.39 -2.66 -11.19
N LEU A 99 -0.46 -1.34 -11.37
CA LEU A 99 0.29 -0.37 -10.58
C LEU A 99 -0.03 -0.45 -9.08
N CYS A 100 -1.24 -0.87 -8.70
CA CYS A 100 -1.68 -0.92 -7.30
C CYS A 100 -0.87 -1.93 -6.46
N GLU A 101 -0.11 -2.83 -7.08
CA GLU A 101 0.89 -3.65 -6.39
C GLU A 101 1.94 -2.78 -5.68
N CYS A 102 2.34 -1.64 -6.25
CA CYS A 102 3.21 -0.67 -5.57
C CYS A 102 2.61 -0.17 -4.26
N SER A 103 1.31 0.10 -4.23
CA SER A 103 0.62 0.53 -3.02
C SER A 103 0.60 -0.61 -1.99
N ARG A 104 0.37 -1.85 -2.41
CA ARG A 104 0.42 -3.03 -1.52
C ARG A 104 1.81 -3.18 -0.89
N GLN A 105 2.88 -3.03 -1.69
CA GLN A 105 4.26 -3.05 -1.23
C GLN A 105 4.57 -1.91 -0.25
N SER A 106 4.07 -0.70 -0.51
CA SER A 106 4.26 0.43 0.40
C SER A 106 3.64 0.19 1.79
N VAL A 107 2.45 -0.42 1.84
CA VAL A 107 1.80 -0.77 3.10
C VAL A 107 2.59 -1.86 3.81
N LEU A 108 2.97 -2.93 3.11
CA LEU A 108 3.78 -4.01 3.67
C LEU A 108 5.10 -3.49 4.25
N TYR A 109 5.83 -2.67 3.49
CA TYR A 109 7.10 -2.10 3.94
C TYR A 109 6.93 -1.18 5.16
N SER A 110 5.85 -0.39 5.20
CA SER A 110 5.54 0.46 6.35
C SER A 110 5.31 -0.38 7.61
N LEU A 111 4.50 -1.44 7.51
CA LEU A 111 4.21 -2.33 8.64
C LEU A 111 5.48 -3.03 9.16
N GLN A 112 6.29 -3.58 8.26
CA GLN A 112 7.56 -4.25 8.61
C GLN A 112 8.57 -3.29 9.24
N SER A 113 8.56 -2.02 8.82
CA SER A 113 9.45 -0.99 9.35
C SER A 113 9.06 -0.55 10.77
N LEU A 114 7.77 -0.58 11.10
CA LEU A 114 7.23 -0.14 12.39
C LEU A 114 7.20 -1.27 13.42
N TRP A 115 6.73 -2.46 13.05
CA TRP A 115 6.66 -3.63 13.93
C TRP A 115 7.73 -4.65 13.56
N LYS A 116 8.95 -4.39 14.00
CA LYS A 116 10.08 -5.31 13.81
C LYS A 116 9.79 -6.67 14.45
N GLY A 117 10.13 -7.75 13.73
CA GLY A 117 9.94 -9.12 14.21
C GLY A 117 8.51 -9.67 14.07
N ARG A 118 7.64 -8.96 13.34
CA ARG A 118 6.34 -9.48 12.91
C ARG A 118 6.32 -9.66 11.40
N ASP A 119 5.65 -10.73 10.96
CA ASP A 119 5.37 -10.96 9.56
C ASP A 119 3.94 -10.52 9.22
N PHE A 120 3.77 -10.07 7.99
CA PHE A 120 2.52 -9.48 7.51
C PHE A 120 2.17 -10.02 6.14
N GLN A 121 0.91 -10.41 5.96
CA GLN A 121 0.30 -10.57 4.65
C GLN A 121 -0.54 -9.35 4.34
N VAL A 122 -0.30 -8.73 3.19
CA VAL A 122 -1.11 -7.63 2.69
C VAL A 122 -1.71 -8.05 1.36
N LYS A 123 -3.03 -8.06 1.27
CA LYS A 123 -3.80 -8.37 0.07
C LYS A 123 -4.56 -7.14 -0.38
N LEU A 124 -4.42 -6.77 -1.65
CA LEU A 124 -5.33 -5.80 -2.28
C LEU A 124 -6.68 -6.47 -2.49
N CYS A 125 -7.73 -5.95 -1.84
CA CYS A 125 -9.11 -6.42 -2.06
C CYS A 125 -9.63 -5.87 -3.38
N HIS A 126 -9.48 -4.55 -3.55
CA HIS A 126 -9.90 -3.81 -4.73
C HIS A 126 -9.26 -2.42 -4.77
N SER A 127 -9.40 -1.70 -5.89
CA SER A 127 -8.76 -0.39 -6.10
C SER A 127 -9.51 0.54 -7.05
N ILE A 128 -9.24 1.84 -6.90
CA ILE A 128 -9.76 2.89 -7.78
C ILE A 128 -9.37 2.66 -9.25
N LEU A 129 -8.15 2.16 -9.51
CA LEU A 129 -7.73 1.84 -10.88
C LEU A 129 -8.46 0.62 -11.47
N GLN A 130 -9.15 -0.18 -10.65
CA GLN A 130 -10.07 -1.22 -11.09
C GLN A 130 -11.50 -0.70 -11.28
N GLY A 131 -11.75 0.59 -11.04
CA GLY A 131 -13.07 1.22 -11.18
C GLY A 131 -13.88 1.32 -9.87
N GLU A 132 -13.30 0.94 -8.74
CA GLU A 132 -13.97 1.02 -7.43
C GLU A 132 -13.90 2.42 -6.80
N PRO A 133 -14.77 2.76 -5.83
CA PRO A 133 -14.76 4.09 -5.20
C PRO A 133 -13.54 4.35 -4.30
N ASP A 134 -12.85 3.30 -3.84
CA ASP A 134 -11.68 3.39 -2.97
C ASP A 134 -10.69 2.24 -3.20
N CYS A 135 -9.54 2.29 -2.54
CA CYS A 135 -8.56 1.21 -2.50
C CYS A 135 -8.58 0.53 -1.14
N LYS A 136 -9.06 -0.70 -1.05
CA LYS A 136 -9.12 -1.46 0.21
C LYS A 136 -8.07 -2.56 0.24
N MET A 137 -7.30 -2.59 1.32
CA MET A 137 -6.30 -3.62 1.57
C MET A 137 -6.61 -4.36 2.86
N ARG A 138 -6.48 -5.68 2.79
CA ARG A 138 -6.57 -6.57 3.92
C ARG A 138 -5.18 -6.85 4.46
N ILE A 139 -5.00 -6.70 5.76
CA ILE A 139 -3.74 -6.91 6.46
C ILE A 139 -3.94 -8.04 7.47
N GLU A 140 -3.06 -9.03 7.45
CA GLU A 140 -2.99 -10.13 8.42
C GLU A 140 -1.62 -10.13 9.08
N VAL A 141 -1.62 -10.22 10.40
CA VAL A 141 -0.39 -10.45 11.19
C VAL A 141 -0.17 -11.94 11.28
N GLU A 142 0.97 -12.41 10.80
CA GLU A 142 1.39 -13.79 10.99
C GLU A 142 2.09 -13.92 12.34
N PHE A 143 1.73 -14.98 13.09
CA PHE A 143 2.46 -15.33 14.30
C PHE A 143 3.73 -16.07 13.87
N VAL A 144 4.89 -15.43 14.06
CA VAL A 144 6.18 -16.11 13.98
C VAL A 144 6.19 -17.17 15.08
N ARG A 145 6.28 -18.44 14.69
CA ARG A 145 6.40 -19.58 15.61
C ARG A 145 7.78 -19.63 16.24
#